data_AF-A0A1E7EV27-F1
#
_entry.id   AF-A0A1E7EV27-F1
#
_cell.length_a   1.000
_cell.length_b   1.000
_cell.length_c   1.000
_cell.angle_alpha   90.00
_cell.angle_beta   90.00
_cell.angle_gamma   90.00
#
_symmetry.space_group_name_H-M   'P 1'
#
loop_
_entity.id
_entity.type
_entity.pdbx_description
1 polymer ?
#
loop_
_entity_poly.entity_id
_entity_poly.type
_entity_poly.pdbx_seq_one_letter_code
_entity_poly.pdbx_strand_id
1 'polypeptide(L)'
;MTNRLLSRLTKNNNKDNDSNNSNNKISTMAPIASTLALGAGCYWGTEKYIVKDFQKKYPGCIANAKVGFMSPDINAMKNPSYRQVCSGSTGHVEVLNIELTSKASETTEIFEEMIKHFFLFHDPTTLNKQGNDAGTQYGSVIFTSDETQTQIANKVKNELQGYIDTKKVKTNYLKSKIETLITDYTTFYVAEKGHQEYLDKNPSGYCNHRYRFKIWPLSSDAEL
;
A
#
# COMPACT_ATOMS: atom_id res chain seq x y z
N MET A 1 0.75 16.61 -76.35
CA MET A 1 1.35 16.42 -75.01
C MET A 1 1.56 17.79 -74.39
N THR A 2 0.50 18.32 -73.77
CA THR A 2 0.49 19.63 -73.13
C THR A 2 0.59 19.43 -71.63
N ASN A 3 1.59 20.03 -70.97
CA ASN A 3 1.43 20.69 -69.67
C ASN A 3 2.75 21.25 -69.16
N ARG A 4 2.83 22.58 -69.12
CA ARG A 4 3.59 23.36 -68.15
C ARG A 4 3.16 24.82 -68.28
N LEU A 5 2.43 25.35 -67.30
CA LEU A 5 2.76 26.65 -66.71
C LEU A 5 2.06 26.85 -65.37
N LEU A 6 2.77 27.57 -64.52
CA LEU A 6 2.59 27.76 -63.09
C LEU A 6 1.36 28.57 -62.71
N SER A 7 0.79 28.29 -61.54
CA SER A 7 0.18 29.30 -60.67
C SER A 7 0.74 29.19 -59.26
N ARG A 8 1.02 30.35 -58.67
CA ARG A 8 1.65 30.57 -57.37
C ARG A 8 0.59 30.61 -56.25
N LEU A 9 1.12 30.56 -55.01
CA LEU A 9 0.59 31.09 -53.75
C LEU A 9 -0.37 30.18 -52.97
N THR A 10 0.10 29.67 -51.84
CA THR A 10 -0.16 30.30 -50.52
C THR A 10 0.76 29.66 -49.47
N LYS A 11 1.44 30.52 -48.69
CA LYS A 11 2.07 30.14 -47.42
C LYS A 11 0.95 30.00 -46.40
N ASN A 12 0.92 28.89 -45.66
CA ASN A 12 0.36 28.87 -44.32
C ASN A 12 1.30 28.04 -43.44
N ASN A 13 2.07 28.76 -42.62
CA ASN A 13 2.80 28.20 -41.49
C ASN A 13 1.81 28.13 -40.32
N ASN A 14 1.38 26.93 -39.95
CA ASN A 14 0.98 26.64 -38.57
C ASN A 14 1.73 25.38 -38.14
N LYS A 15 2.74 25.59 -37.29
CA LYS A 15 3.34 24.53 -36.49
C LYS A 15 2.48 24.42 -35.23
N ASP A 16 1.56 23.47 -35.22
CA ASP A 16 0.93 23.03 -33.98
C ASP A 16 1.90 22.05 -33.30
N ASN A 17 2.69 22.60 -32.38
CA ASN A 17 3.49 21.83 -31.43
C ASN A 17 2.55 21.26 -30.36
N ASP A 18 1.97 20.09 -30.61
CA ASP A 18 1.33 19.29 -29.58
C ASP A 18 2.39 18.74 -28.63
N SER A 19 2.65 19.49 -27.56
CA SER A 19 3.42 19.06 -26.41
C SER A 19 2.47 18.97 -25.22
N ASN A 20 1.63 17.94 -25.21
CA ASN A 20 0.85 17.56 -24.05
C ASN A 20 1.78 16.93 -23.00
N ASN A 21 2.33 17.83 -22.19
CA ASN A 21 3.06 17.56 -20.96
C ASN A 21 2.13 16.84 -19.96
N SER A 22 2.21 15.51 -19.93
CA SER A 22 1.53 14.64 -18.96
C SER A 22 2.21 14.70 -17.59
N ASN A 23 2.13 15.87 -16.95
CA ASN A 23 2.30 15.98 -15.51
C ASN A 23 1.06 15.41 -14.83
N ASN A 24 1.07 14.08 -14.66
CA ASN A 24 0.01 13.32 -14.01
C ASN A 24 0.04 13.59 -12.50
N LYS A 25 -0.42 14.78 -12.12
CA LYS A 25 -0.77 15.14 -10.75
C LYS A 25 -2.00 14.30 -10.44
N ILE A 26 -1.79 13.08 -9.90
CA ILE A 26 -2.87 12.22 -9.40
C ILE A 26 -3.78 13.13 -8.59
N SER A 27 -4.99 13.35 -9.09
CA SER A 27 -5.93 14.32 -8.55
C SER A 27 -6.13 14.01 -7.07
N THR A 28 -5.60 14.86 -6.20
CA THR A 28 -5.79 14.79 -4.73
C THR A 28 -7.26 14.98 -4.33
N MET A 29 -8.17 15.14 -5.30
CA MET A 29 -9.57 15.50 -5.10
C MET A 29 -10.57 14.39 -5.45
N ALA A 30 -10.14 13.23 -5.94
CA ALA A 30 -11.06 12.14 -6.22
C ALA A 30 -11.31 11.30 -4.95
N PRO A 31 -12.57 11.05 -4.57
CA PRO A 31 -12.89 10.07 -3.55
C PRO A 31 -12.36 8.68 -3.93
N ILE A 32 -11.96 7.92 -2.92
CA ILE A 32 -11.54 6.53 -3.05
C ILE A 32 -12.52 5.60 -2.34
N ALA A 33 -12.47 4.32 -2.64
CA ALA A 33 -13.10 3.27 -1.86
C ALA A 33 -12.65 3.36 -0.40
N SER A 34 -13.58 3.14 0.52
CA SER A 34 -13.31 3.22 1.95
C SER A 34 -12.59 1.98 2.49
N THR A 35 -12.63 0.86 1.77
CA THR A 35 -12.04 -0.41 2.21
C THR A 35 -10.63 -0.62 1.67
N LEU A 36 -9.76 -1.20 2.49
CA LEU A 36 -8.46 -1.75 2.11
C LEU A 36 -8.02 -2.79 3.13
N ALA A 37 -7.02 -3.61 2.81
CA ALA A 37 -6.38 -4.45 3.82
C ALA A 37 -4.85 -4.46 3.72
N LEU A 38 -4.18 -4.54 4.87
CA LEU A 38 -2.72 -4.49 4.98
C LEU A 38 -2.20 -5.76 5.64
N GLY A 39 -1.29 -6.47 4.98
CA GLY A 39 -0.51 -7.58 5.55
C GLY A 39 0.94 -7.17 5.71
N ALA A 40 1.48 -7.31 6.93
CA ALA A 40 2.82 -6.83 7.29
C ALA A 40 3.60 -7.84 8.15
N GLY A 41 3.26 -9.13 8.08
CA GLY A 41 3.65 -10.13 9.08
C GLY A 41 2.51 -10.39 10.06
N CYS A 42 2.83 -10.68 11.33
CA CYS A 42 1.83 -10.93 12.37
C CYS A 42 0.80 -9.78 12.46
N TYR A 43 -0.47 -10.08 12.23
CA TYR A 43 -1.52 -9.05 12.20
C TYR A 43 -1.73 -8.29 13.51
N TRP A 44 -1.25 -8.79 14.66
CA TRP A 44 -1.36 -8.13 15.96
C TRP A 44 -0.52 -6.87 15.99
N GLY A 45 0.69 -6.94 15.42
CA GLY A 45 1.54 -5.77 15.26
C GLY A 45 0.97 -4.83 14.20
N THR A 46 0.49 -5.34 13.07
CA THR A 46 -0.17 -4.52 12.05
C THR A 46 -1.34 -3.71 12.63
N GLU A 47 -2.22 -4.35 13.40
CA GLU A 47 -3.32 -3.72 14.13
C GLU A 47 -2.81 -2.63 15.08
N LYS A 48 -1.82 -2.94 15.92
CA LYS A 48 -1.25 -1.95 16.84
C LYS A 48 -0.70 -0.72 16.11
N TYR A 49 0.16 -0.92 15.11
CA TYR A 49 0.85 0.20 14.44
C TYR A 49 -0.11 1.06 13.59
N ILE A 50 -1.19 0.50 13.07
CA ILE A 50 -2.21 1.25 12.32
C ILE A 50 -3.27 1.83 13.27
N VAL A 51 -3.98 0.99 14.01
CA VAL A 51 -5.13 1.40 14.84
C VAL A 51 -4.68 2.28 16.00
N LYS A 52 -3.47 2.11 16.55
CA LYS A 52 -2.95 3.00 17.61
C LYS A 52 -2.06 4.10 17.07
N ASP A 53 -0.98 3.74 16.38
CA ASP A 53 0.06 4.74 16.12
C ASP A 53 -0.28 5.65 14.94
N PHE A 54 -0.86 5.12 13.86
CA PHE A 54 -1.32 5.96 12.74
C PHE A 54 -2.49 6.86 13.15
N GLN A 55 -3.48 6.35 13.89
CA GLN A 55 -4.61 7.16 14.35
C GLN A 55 -4.22 8.26 15.35
N LYS A 56 -3.12 8.14 16.09
CA LYS A 56 -2.59 9.27 16.88
C LYS A 56 -2.21 10.46 16.00
N LYS A 57 -1.69 10.20 14.79
CA LYS A 57 -1.33 11.23 13.81
C LYS A 57 -2.56 11.71 13.01
N TYR A 58 -3.51 10.81 12.73
CA TYR A 58 -4.74 11.09 12.00
C TYR A 58 -5.99 10.62 12.77
N PRO A 59 -6.43 11.37 13.81
CA PRO A 59 -7.56 10.94 14.63
C PRO A 59 -8.86 10.82 13.83
N GLY A 60 -9.59 9.72 14.02
CA GLY A 60 -10.91 9.51 13.42
C GLY A 60 -10.90 9.18 11.93
N CYS A 61 -9.75 8.81 11.36
CA CYS A 61 -9.68 8.42 9.94
C CYS A 61 -10.18 6.98 9.67
N ILE A 62 -10.20 6.12 10.69
CA ILE A 62 -10.64 4.72 10.58
C ILE A 62 -12.02 4.59 11.24
N ALA A 63 -13.00 4.11 10.48
CA ALA A 63 -14.34 3.80 10.95
C ALA A 63 -14.39 2.43 11.67
N ASN A 64 -13.71 1.44 11.09
CA ASN A 64 -13.67 0.07 11.59
C ASN A 64 -12.35 -0.60 11.16
N ALA A 65 -11.83 -1.50 11.99
CA ALA A 65 -10.67 -2.31 11.66
C ALA A 65 -10.76 -3.68 12.34
N LYS A 66 -10.40 -4.74 11.60
CA LYS A 66 -10.42 -6.12 12.11
C LYS A 66 -9.26 -6.91 11.56
N VAL A 67 -8.62 -7.71 12.41
CA VAL A 67 -7.62 -8.68 11.95
C VAL A 67 -8.29 -9.92 11.37
N GLY A 68 -7.65 -10.52 10.37
CA GLY A 68 -8.19 -11.69 9.69
C GLY A 68 -7.27 -12.20 8.59
N PHE A 69 -7.87 -12.90 7.64
CA PHE A 69 -7.17 -13.61 6.59
C PHE A 69 -7.74 -13.21 5.23
N MET A 70 -6.85 -12.92 4.28
CA MET A 70 -7.17 -12.69 2.87
C MET A 70 -6.19 -13.43 2.00
N SER A 71 -6.61 -13.81 0.80
CA SER A 71 -5.75 -14.47 -0.17
C SER A 71 -5.73 -13.66 -1.48
N PRO A 72 -4.56 -13.46 -2.11
CA PRO A 72 -4.49 -12.94 -3.47
C PRO A 72 -5.10 -13.91 -4.50
N ASP A 73 -5.17 -15.21 -4.17
CA ASP A 73 -5.90 -16.20 -4.96
C ASP A 73 -7.36 -16.28 -4.50
N ILE A 74 -8.28 -15.86 -5.37
CA ILE A 74 -9.74 -15.90 -5.18
C ILE A 74 -10.24 -17.34 -4.96
N ASN A 75 -9.53 -18.35 -5.49
CA ASN A 75 -9.92 -19.76 -5.37
C ASN A 75 -9.32 -20.45 -4.13
N ALA A 76 -8.65 -19.70 -3.26
CA ALA A 76 -8.09 -20.23 -2.03
C ALA A 76 -9.16 -20.81 -1.08
N MET A 77 -8.69 -21.53 -0.05
CA MET A 77 -9.53 -22.18 0.94
C MET A 77 -10.56 -21.21 1.55
N LYS A 78 -11.84 -21.58 1.55
CA LYS A 78 -12.89 -20.73 2.14
C LYS A 78 -12.96 -20.90 3.66
N ASN A 79 -13.20 -19.80 4.38
CA ASN A 79 -13.36 -19.75 5.84
C ASN A 79 -12.24 -20.50 6.62
N PRO A 80 -10.95 -20.19 6.38
CA PRO A 80 -9.88 -20.87 7.09
C PRO A 80 -9.88 -20.46 8.58
N SER A 81 -9.65 -21.43 9.46
CA SER A 81 -9.31 -21.17 10.87
C SER A 81 -7.87 -20.69 11.01
N TYR A 82 -7.53 -20.01 12.12
CA TYR A 82 -6.15 -19.61 12.40
C TYR A 82 -5.18 -20.80 12.31
N ARG A 83 -5.56 -21.95 12.87
CA ARG A 83 -4.73 -23.17 12.82
C ARG A 83 -4.44 -23.64 11.40
N GLN A 84 -5.41 -23.53 10.48
CA GLN A 84 -5.21 -23.88 9.07
C GLN A 84 -4.31 -22.84 8.39
N VAL A 85 -4.47 -21.55 8.68
CA VAL A 85 -3.57 -20.52 8.13
C VAL A 85 -2.13 -20.75 8.60
N CYS A 86 -1.93 -21.07 9.90
CA CYS A 86 -0.62 -21.37 10.45
C CYS A 86 0.06 -22.60 9.84
N SER A 87 -0.67 -23.53 9.21
CA SER A 87 -0.04 -24.65 8.49
C SER A 87 0.58 -24.22 7.15
N GLY A 88 0.31 -22.99 6.69
CA GLY A 88 0.86 -22.42 5.45
C GLY A 88 0.22 -22.95 4.16
N SER A 89 -0.77 -23.84 4.26
CA SER A 89 -1.36 -24.53 3.10
C SER A 89 -2.61 -23.87 2.53
N THR A 90 -3.09 -22.77 3.12
CA THR A 90 -4.35 -22.13 2.73
C THR A 90 -4.20 -21.07 1.64
N GLY A 91 -2.97 -20.61 1.37
CA GLY A 91 -2.70 -19.47 0.49
C GLY A 91 -3.06 -18.10 1.11
N HIS A 92 -3.53 -18.06 2.36
CA HIS A 92 -3.93 -16.82 3.01
C HIS A 92 -2.75 -16.08 3.65
N VAL A 93 -2.91 -14.77 3.74
CA VAL A 93 -2.06 -13.81 4.46
C VAL A 93 -2.81 -13.29 5.68
N GLU A 94 -2.10 -13.15 6.80
CA GLU A 94 -2.58 -12.38 7.96
C GLU A 94 -2.65 -10.90 7.60
N VAL A 95 -3.83 -10.31 7.75
CA VAL A 95 -4.09 -8.91 7.38
C VAL A 95 -4.87 -8.18 8.46
N LEU A 96 -4.73 -6.86 8.45
CA LEU A 96 -5.68 -5.94 9.04
C LEU A 96 -6.60 -5.41 7.93
N ASN A 97 -7.88 -5.75 7.98
CA ASN A 97 -8.90 -5.10 7.16
C ASN A 97 -9.29 -3.76 7.78
N ILE A 98 -9.42 -2.73 6.95
CA ILE A 98 -9.62 -1.34 7.37
C ILE A 98 -10.76 -0.74 6.55
N GLU A 99 -11.68 -0.09 7.25
CA GLU A 99 -12.70 0.78 6.68
C GLU A 99 -12.39 2.23 7.09
N LEU A 100 -12.11 3.10 6.13
CA LEU A 100 -11.94 4.53 6.32
C LEU A 100 -13.29 5.19 6.61
N THR A 101 -13.27 6.29 7.38
CA THR A 101 -14.46 7.15 7.51
C THR A 101 -14.74 7.85 6.18
N SER A 102 -15.99 8.27 5.94
CA SER A 102 -16.36 9.01 4.71
C SER A 102 -15.44 10.21 4.48
N LYS A 103 -15.16 10.97 5.54
CA LYS A 103 -14.24 12.12 5.51
C LYS A 103 -12.81 11.71 5.11
N ALA A 104 -12.32 10.56 5.58
CA ALA A 104 -10.99 10.08 5.24
C ALA A 104 -10.89 9.54 3.81
N SER A 105 -12.00 9.06 3.24
CA SER A 105 -12.08 8.56 1.86
C SER A 105 -12.42 9.64 0.82
N GLU A 106 -12.74 10.87 1.23
CA GLU A 106 -13.03 11.99 0.32
C GLU A 106 -11.82 12.41 -0.54
N THR A 107 -10.61 12.17 -0.04
CA THR A 107 -9.35 12.49 -0.73
C THR A 107 -8.39 11.30 -0.65
N THR A 108 -7.31 11.37 -1.43
CA THR A 108 -6.29 10.34 -1.47
C THR A 108 -5.24 10.46 -0.35
N GLU A 109 -5.23 11.57 0.38
CA GLU A 109 -4.14 11.94 1.30
C GLU A 109 -3.99 10.97 2.47
N ILE A 110 -5.08 10.60 3.12
CA ILE A 110 -5.06 9.68 4.26
C ILE A 110 -4.58 8.28 3.83
N PHE A 111 -5.04 7.81 2.67
CA PHE A 111 -4.60 6.52 2.15
C PHE A 111 -3.11 6.56 1.81
N GLU A 112 -2.62 7.59 1.12
CA GLU A 112 -1.20 7.75 0.81
C GLU A 112 -0.34 7.74 2.09
N GLU A 113 -0.72 8.53 3.10
CA GLU A 113 -0.01 8.58 4.38
C GLU A 113 -0.09 7.26 5.15
N MET A 114 -1.19 6.52 5.04
CA MET A 114 -1.32 5.19 5.62
C MET A 114 -0.37 4.19 4.96
N ILE A 115 -0.24 4.21 3.63
CA ILE A 115 0.72 3.34 2.92
C ILE A 115 2.16 3.73 3.24
N LYS A 116 2.47 5.03 3.37
CA LYS A 116 3.79 5.46 3.86
C LYS A 116 4.06 4.92 5.25
N HIS A 117 3.09 5.05 6.17
CA HIS A 117 3.20 4.55 7.54
C HIS A 117 3.34 3.02 7.59
N PHE A 118 2.61 2.29 6.74
CA PHE A 118 2.73 0.84 6.58
C PHE A 118 4.19 0.44 6.39
N PHE A 119 4.90 1.04 5.44
CA PHE A 119 6.31 0.76 5.21
C PHE A 119 7.25 1.19 6.35
N LEU A 120 6.81 1.96 7.35
CA LEU A 120 7.70 2.37 8.45
C LEU A 120 7.96 1.26 9.45
N PHE A 121 7.06 0.29 9.64
CA PHE A 121 7.06 -0.57 10.85
C PHE A 121 7.32 -2.06 10.61
N HIS A 122 7.46 -2.50 9.36
CA HIS A 122 7.78 -3.88 9.00
C HIS A 122 8.91 -3.93 7.96
N ASP A 123 9.55 -5.08 7.79
CA ASP A 123 10.49 -5.26 6.67
C ASP A 123 9.71 -5.71 5.41
N PRO A 124 9.61 -4.88 4.36
CA PRO A 124 8.88 -5.21 3.14
C PRO A 124 9.76 -5.95 2.11
N THR A 125 11.02 -6.25 2.44
CA THR A 125 12.01 -6.84 1.52
C THR A 125 12.15 -8.35 1.69
N THR A 126 11.44 -8.92 2.67
CA THR A 126 11.42 -10.35 2.98
C THR A 126 10.15 -11.00 2.44
N LEU A 127 10.28 -11.70 1.32
CA LEU A 127 9.18 -12.49 0.74
C LEU A 127 8.68 -13.54 1.76
N ASN A 128 7.36 -13.56 2.00
CA ASN A 128 6.67 -14.55 2.85
C ASN A 128 7.31 -14.71 4.24
N LYS A 129 7.75 -13.60 4.84
CA LYS A 129 8.42 -13.59 6.13
C LYS A 129 8.38 -12.22 6.77
N GLN A 130 8.23 -12.17 8.10
CA GLN A 130 8.50 -10.99 8.91
C GLN A 130 9.27 -11.39 10.17
N GLY A 131 10.48 -10.85 10.35
CA GLY A 131 11.31 -11.20 11.51
C GLY A 131 11.52 -12.72 11.62
N ASN A 132 11.07 -13.30 12.74
CA ASN A 132 11.15 -14.74 12.99
C ASN A 132 9.97 -15.54 12.41
N ASP A 133 8.90 -14.87 11.99
CA ASP A 133 7.70 -15.49 11.45
C ASP A 133 7.88 -15.76 9.95
N ALA A 134 7.88 -17.02 9.54
CA ALA A 134 8.12 -17.44 8.16
C ALA A 134 6.94 -18.25 7.62
N GLY A 135 6.54 -17.93 6.39
CA GLY A 135 5.38 -18.51 5.72
C GLY A 135 4.59 -17.47 4.94
N THR A 136 3.82 -17.92 3.94
CA THR A 136 2.99 -17.05 3.10
C THR A 136 2.04 -16.18 3.93
N GLN A 137 1.60 -16.71 5.08
CA GLN A 137 0.73 -16.00 6.02
C GLN A 137 1.35 -14.71 6.58
N TYR A 138 2.67 -14.56 6.52
CA TYR A 138 3.40 -13.39 7.02
C TYR A 138 3.95 -12.49 5.90
N GLY A 139 3.46 -12.66 4.67
CA GLY A 139 3.84 -11.85 3.52
C GLY A 139 3.49 -10.37 3.70
N SER A 140 4.28 -9.50 3.07
CA SER A 140 3.93 -8.09 2.92
C SER A 140 2.98 -7.93 1.73
N VAL A 141 1.76 -7.44 1.98
CA VAL A 141 0.72 -7.28 0.96
C VAL A 141 -0.16 -6.06 1.25
N ILE A 142 -0.64 -5.41 0.18
CA ILE A 142 -1.64 -4.35 0.22
C ILE A 142 -2.77 -4.79 -0.71
N PHE A 143 -3.95 -4.99 -0.13
CA PHE A 143 -5.19 -5.27 -0.84
C PHE A 143 -5.95 -3.96 -1.09
N THR A 144 -6.12 -3.59 -2.35
CA THR A 144 -6.72 -2.32 -2.79
C THR A 144 -8.11 -2.53 -3.38
N SER A 145 -9.07 -1.67 -3.05
CA SER A 145 -10.47 -1.82 -3.47
C SER A 145 -10.82 -1.07 -4.75
N ASP A 146 -9.92 -0.21 -5.24
CA ASP A 146 -10.06 0.49 -6.51
C ASP A 146 -8.71 0.78 -7.16
N GLU A 147 -8.76 1.23 -8.41
CA GLU A 147 -7.59 1.56 -9.22
C GLU A 147 -6.78 2.73 -8.66
N THR A 148 -7.42 3.72 -8.02
CA THR A 148 -6.74 4.88 -7.43
C THR A 148 -5.86 4.44 -6.25
N GLN A 149 -6.38 3.60 -5.38
CA GLN A 149 -5.63 2.96 -4.30
C GLN A 149 -4.45 2.15 -4.85
N THR A 150 -4.67 1.36 -5.91
CA THR A 150 -3.60 0.60 -6.58
C THR A 150 -2.49 1.51 -7.09
N GLN A 151 -2.82 2.62 -7.75
CA GLN A 151 -1.87 3.59 -8.27
C GLN A 151 -1.06 4.25 -7.15
N ILE A 152 -1.72 4.68 -6.08
CA ILE A 152 -1.05 5.32 -4.93
C ILE A 152 -0.15 4.32 -4.20
N ALA A 153 -0.61 3.09 -3.97
CA ALA A 153 0.20 2.06 -3.33
C ALA A 153 1.49 1.78 -4.14
N ASN A 154 1.37 1.69 -5.46
CA ASN A 154 2.53 1.52 -6.35
C ASN A 154 3.44 2.75 -6.36
N LYS A 155 2.87 3.96 -6.39
CA LYS A 155 3.63 5.22 -6.27
C LYS A 155 4.49 5.22 -5.01
N VAL A 156 3.89 4.99 -3.83
CA VAL A 156 4.59 5.01 -2.54
C VAL A 156 5.64 3.90 -2.45
N LYS A 157 5.33 2.70 -2.96
CA LYS A 157 6.29 1.58 -3.05
C LYS A 157 7.51 1.95 -3.90
N ASN A 158 7.28 2.51 -5.09
CA ASN A 158 8.34 2.89 -6.03
C ASN A 158 9.18 4.05 -5.49
N GLU A 159 8.54 5.02 -4.84
CA GLU A 159 9.22 6.13 -4.17
C GLU A 159 10.19 5.62 -3.10
N LEU A 160 9.73 4.73 -2.22
CA LEU A 160 10.59 4.11 -1.20
C LEU A 160 11.71 3.28 -1.81
N GLN A 161 11.43 2.52 -2.88
CA GLN A 161 12.46 1.78 -3.60
C GLN A 161 13.55 2.73 -4.11
N GLY A 162 13.16 3.85 -4.73
CA GLY A 162 14.09 4.88 -5.18
C GLY A 162 14.93 5.47 -4.05
N TYR A 163 14.34 5.71 -2.87
CA TYR A 163 15.09 6.18 -1.70
C TYR A 163 16.09 5.15 -1.16
N ILE A 164 15.75 3.86 -1.22
CA ILE A 164 16.67 2.78 -0.82
C ILE A 164 17.82 2.69 -1.83
N ASP A 165 17.52 2.70 -3.13
CA ASP A 165 18.51 2.55 -4.20
C ASP A 165 19.51 3.71 -4.20
N THR A 166 19.02 4.93 -3.98
CA THR A 166 19.84 6.14 -3.87
C THR A 166 20.44 6.37 -2.48
N LYS A 167 20.17 5.48 -1.51
CA LYS A 167 20.59 5.59 -0.10
C LYS A 167 20.14 6.91 0.57
N LYS A 168 19.08 7.55 0.07
CA LYS A 168 18.43 8.72 0.69
C LYS A 168 17.77 8.37 2.02
N VAL A 169 17.46 7.09 2.24
CA VAL A 169 16.96 6.58 3.52
C VAL A 169 17.87 5.48 4.05
N LYS A 170 18.25 5.59 5.33
CA LYS A 170 18.92 4.51 6.04
C LYS A 170 17.86 3.65 6.73
N THR A 171 17.60 2.46 6.19
CA THR A 171 16.72 1.47 6.82
C THR A 171 17.55 0.37 7.48
N ASN A 172 16.92 -0.39 8.36
CA ASN A 172 17.44 -1.66 8.89
C ASN A 172 16.71 -2.86 8.24
N TYR A 173 16.36 -2.73 6.95
CA TYR A 173 15.85 -3.83 6.15
C TYR A 173 16.95 -4.86 5.86
N LEU A 174 16.54 -6.12 5.68
CA LEU A 174 17.46 -7.21 5.40
C LEU A 174 17.95 -7.22 3.94
N LYS A 175 17.15 -6.69 3.01
CA LYS A 175 17.49 -6.58 1.59
C LYS A 175 17.15 -5.18 1.06
N SER A 176 17.46 -4.93 -0.20
CA SER A 176 17.20 -3.65 -0.87
C SER A 176 15.91 -3.63 -1.71
N LYS A 177 15.51 -4.77 -2.28
CA LYS A 177 14.32 -4.87 -3.14
C LYS A 177 13.06 -5.06 -2.31
N ILE A 178 12.07 -4.20 -2.52
CA ILE A 178 10.75 -4.28 -1.90
C ILE A 178 9.93 -5.39 -2.60
N GLU A 179 9.49 -6.37 -1.82
CA GLU A 179 8.72 -7.54 -2.27
C GLU A 179 7.22 -7.43 -1.96
N THR A 180 6.75 -6.29 -1.41
CA THR A 180 5.32 -6.09 -1.10
C THR A 180 4.44 -6.31 -2.33
N LEU A 181 3.49 -7.23 -2.21
CA LEU A 181 2.47 -7.47 -3.22
C LEU A 181 1.38 -6.40 -3.13
N ILE A 182 0.98 -5.83 -4.26
CA ILE A 182 -0.18 -4.95 -4.37
C ILE A 182 -1.18 -5.67 -5.27
N THR A 183 -2.40 -5.87 -4.78
CA THR A 183 -3.39 -6.74 -5.44
C THR A 183 -4.81 -6.32 -5.08
N ASP A 184 -5.78 -6.77 -5.87
CA ASP A 184 -7.18 -6.42 -5.67
C ASP A 184 -7.72 -6.97 -4.35
N TYR A 185 -8.60 -6.20 -3.72
CA TYR A 185 -9.30 -6.61 -2.51
C TYR A 185 -10.16 -7.86 -2.77
N THR A 186 -9.90 -8.92 -2.01
CA THR A 186 -10.60 -10.21 -2.15
C THR A 186 -11.51 -10.48 -0.95
N THR A 187 -11.88 -11.75 -0.70
CA THR A 187 -12.72 -12.11 0.44
C THR A 187 -11.93 -12.00 1.74
N PHE A 188 -12.41 -11.18 2.66
CA PHE A 188 -11.89 -11.09 4.03
C PHE A 188 -12.58 -12.09 4.96
N TYR A 189 -11.79 -12.95 5.58
CA TYR A 189 -12.24 -13.84 6.65
C TYR A 189 -11.77 -13.32 8.00
N VAL A 190 -12.71 -12.90 8.84
CA VAL A 190 -12.39 -12.39 10.18
C VAL A 190 -11.74 -13.46 11.05
N ALA A 191 -10.66 -13.12 11.75
CA ALA A 191 -10.04 -14.02 12.71
C ALA A 191 -10.86 -14.13 14.01
N GLU A 192 -10.62 -15.18 14.78
CA GLU A 192 -11.31 -15.48 16.02
C GLU A 192 -11.18 -14.30 17.02
N LYS A 193 -12.19 -14.13 17.89
CA LYS A 193 -12.32 -12.98 18.80
C LYS A 193 -11.07 -12.72 19.67
N GLY A 194 -10.34 -13.78 20.03
CA GLY A 194 -9.11 -13.67 20.84
C GLY A 194 -7.96 -12.96 20.14
N HIS A 195 -7.97 -12.86 18.81
CA HIS A 195 -6.92 -12.22 18.03
C HIS A 195 -7.16 -10.72 17.80
N GLN A 196 -8.40 -10.27 17.97
CA GLN A 196 -8.76 -8.85 17.83
C GLN A 196 -8.22 -8.06 19.03
N GLU A 197 -7.60 -6.91 18.78
CA GLU A 197 -7.01 -6.02 19.78
C GLU A 197 -6.02 -6.76 20.72
N TYR A 198 -5.30 -7.76 20.18
CA TYR A 198 -4.53 -8.70 21.02
C TYR A 198 -3.47 -7.98 21.86
N LEU A 199 -2.74 -7.03 21.27
CA LEU A 199 -1.69 -6.27 21.97
C LEU A 199 -2.22 -5.17 22.88
N ASP A 200 -3.49 -4.79 22.76
CA ASP A 200 -4.15 -3.92 23.75
C ASP A 200 -4.51 -4.72 25.01
N LYS A 201 -5.03 -5.93 24.80
CA LYS A 201 -5.37 -6.87 25.87
C LYS A 201 -4.13 -7.45 26.54
N ASN A 202 -3.04 -7.60 25.77
CA ASN A 202 -1.77 -8.16 26.22
C ASN A 202 -0.61 -7.21 25.83
N PRO A 203 -0.36 -6.12 26.59
CA PRO A 203 0.65 -5.12 26.23
C PRO A 203 2.08 -5.66 26.11
N SER A 204 2.40 -6.74 26.83
CA SER A 204 3.69 -7.47 26.74
C SER A 204 3.64 -8.69 25.81
N GLY A 205 2.58 -8.80 25.00
CA GLY A 205 2.40 -9.88 24.04
C GLY A 205 3.43 -9.86 22.91
N TYR A 206 3.45 -10.94 22.14
CA TYR A 206 4.38 -11.10 21.03
C TYR A 206 4.16 -10.05 19.94
N CYS A 207 5.24 -9.40 19.49
CA CYS A 207 5.25 -8.47 18.37
C CYS A 207 6.65 -8.47 17.74
N ASN A 208 6.74 -8.79 16.45
CA ASN A 208 7.99 -8.75 15.68
C ASN A 208 8.16 -7.45 14.86
N HIS A 209 7.19 -6.54 14.94
CA HIS A 209 7.22 -5.23 14.31
C HIS A 209 8.07 -4.24 15.09
N ARG A 210 8.68 -3.32 14.36
CA ARG A 210 9.41 -2.17 14.92
C ARG A 210 9.56 -1.11 13.83
N TYR A 211 9.63 0.16 14.23
CA TYR A 211 9.98 1.21 13.28
C TYR A 211 11.37 0.95 12.67
N ARG A 212 11.40 0.93 11.35
CA ARG A 212 12.57 0.66 10.49
C ARG A 212 13.28 1.96 10.13
N PHE A 213 12.51 3.03 10.06
CA PHE A 213 12.92 4.43 10.03
C PHE A 213 11.74 5.27 10.56
N LYS A 214 12.02 6.49 11.05
CA LYS A 214 11.03 7.27 11.81
C LYS A 214 10.24 8.29 10.97
N ILE A 215 10.83 8.76 9.87
CA ILE A 215 10.30 9.86 9.08
C ILE A 215 10.37 9.46 7.62
N TRP A 216 9.25 9.59 6.90
CA TRP A 216 9.23 9.40 5.46
C TRP A 216 10.19 10.39 4.79
N PRO A 217 11.15 9.96 3.96
CA PRO A 217 12.05 10.89 3.30
C PRO A 217 11.23 11.85 2.46
N LEU A 218 11.48 13.15 2.64
CA LEU A 218 10.93 14.14 1.73
C LEU A 218 11.60 13.94 0.37
N SER A 219 10.82 14.04 -0.70
CA SER A 219 11.38 14.20 -2.04
C SER A 219 12.15 15.53 -2.04
N SER A 220 13.44 15.49 -1.74
CA SER A 220 14.32 16.64 -1.89
C SER A 220 14.49 16.92 -3.38
N ASP A 221 13.50 17.61 -3.96
CA ASP A 221 13.45 18.36 -5.23
C ASP A 221 12.12 19.17 -5.35
N ALA A 222 11.38 19.38 -4.25
CA ALA A 222 10.31 20.38 -4.22
C ALA A 222 10.96 21.77 -4.09
N GLU A 223 11.39 22.30 -5.24
CA GLU A 223 11.71 23.72 -5.53
C GLU A 223 12.52 24.48 -4.46
N LEU A 224 13.83 24.61 -4.71
CA LEU A 224 14.57 25.85 -4.46
C LEU A 224 15.19 26.33 -5.77
#